data_AF-A0A163ETT4-F1
#
_entry.id   AF-A0A163ETT4-F1
#
_cell.length_a   1.000
_cell.length_b   1.000
_cell.length_c   1.000
_cell.angle_alpha   90.00
_cell.angle_beta   90.00
_cell.angle_gamma   90.00
#
_symmetry.space_group_name_H-M   'P 1'
#
loop_
_entity.id
_entity.type
_entity.pdbx_description
1 polymer ?
#
loop_
_entity_poly.entity_id
_entity_poly.type
_entity_poly.pdbx_seq_one_letter_code
_entity_poly.pdbx_strand_id
1 'polypeptide(L)'
;MLYAGAFSMLISAGIGFAVRLFLQKFFKSGMLPLVSGGAMTLLLSYLIMSFFKFGFYSATMAGVALLVYALFLGLWNDRTGSITRRAGMTLSVLFVAALIYLSAISSQPGVDQTYLLPLGFKGCVLINYEVEGAPPLKVEDNDNEIVYHVPDGGIINTSSPMEFGWVSNENSGPLQLRAFFVDEVGNKVQELPRENILFGANGSIQEEGKPERTYYFQLFGSKEVETEGCPAVESSGESPW
;
A
#
# COMPACT_ATOMS: atom_id res chain seq x y z
N MET A 1 -16.55 17.41 10.88
CA MET A 1 -16.33 16.93 9.49
C MET A 1 -17.17 17.66 8.43
N LEU A 2 -18.45 18.02 8.68
CA LEU A 2 -19.28 18.76 7.70
C LEU A 2 -18.73 20.15 7.27
N TYR A 3 -18.05 20.86 8.17
CA TYR A 3 -17.45 22.18 7.87
C TYR A 3 -16.26 22.12 6.90
N ALA A 4 -15.51 21.02 6.87
CA ALA A 4 -14.38 20.86 5.94
C ALA A 4 -14.86 20.62 4.49
N GLY A 5 -15.97 19.88 4.33
CA GLY A 5 -16.59 19.69 3.02
C GLY A 5 -17.17 20.98 2.44
N ALA A 6 -17.86 21.78 3.27
CA ALA A 6 -18.42 23.07 2.84
C ALA A 6 -17.33 24.09 2.46
N PHE A 7 -16.21 24.12 3.21
CA PHE A 7 -15.10 25.01 2.92
C PHE A 7 -14.35 24.63 1.63
N SER A 8 -14.20 23.31 1.38
CA SER A 8 -13.64 22.80 0.12
C SER A 8 -14.52 23.14 -1.09
N MET A 9 -15.85 23.04 -0.95
CA MET A 9 -16.80 23.44 -2.00
C MET A 9 -16.76 24.95 -2.30
N LEU A 10 -16.61 25.80 -1.27
CA LEU A 10 -16.53 27.26 -1.46
C LEU A 10 -15.21 27.69 -2.12
N ILE A 11 -14.08 27.05 -1.79
CA ILE A 11 -12.79 27.34 -2.42
C ILE A 11 -12.78 26.89 -3.89
N SER A 12 -13.30 25.71 -4.19
CA SER A 12 -13.39 25.21 -5.56
C SER A 12 -14.34 26.04 -6.43
N ALA A 13 -15.47 26.50 -5.87
CA ALA A 13 -16.35 27.46 -6.55
C ALA A 13 -15.68 28.82 -6.78
N GLY A 14 -14.93 29.33 -5.81
CA GLY A 14 -14.19 30.59 -5.91
C GLY A 14 -13.08 30.57 -6.97
N ILE A 15 -12.31 29.48 -7.03
CA ILE A 15 -11.26 29.27 -8.05
C ILE A 15 -11.90 29.14 -9.44
N GLY A 16 -12.99 28.37 -9.56
CA GLY A 16 -13.73 28.25 -10.82
C GLY A 16 -14.25 29.59 -11.34
N PHE A 17 -14.76 30.45 -10.44
CA PHE A 17 -15.25 31.78 -10.79
C PHE A 17 -14.10 32.73 -11.20
N ALA A 18 -12.98 32.70 -10.49
CA ALA A 18 -11.80 33.49 -10.82
C ALA A 18 -11.19 33.09 -12.18
N VAL A 19 -11.11 31.78 -12.46
CA VAL A 19 -10.68 31.25 -13.76
C VAL A 19 -11.65 31.66 -14.87
N ARG A 20 -12.97 31.60 -14.63
CA ARG A 20 -13.98 32.03 -15.61
C ARG A 20 -13.89 33.52 -15.92
N LEU A 21 -13.69 34.38 -14.91
CA LEU A 21 -13.49 35.82 -15.10
C LEU A 21 -12.18 36.13 -15.85
N PHE A 22 -11.11 35.40 -15.53
CA PHE A 22 -9.83 35.53 -16.22
C PHE A 22 -9.93 35.11 -17.69
N LEU A 23 -10.60 33.99 -17.97
CA LEU A 23 -10.86 33.51 -19.32
C LEU A 23 -11.78 34.47 -20.10
N GLN A 24 -12.84 35.02 -19.49
CA GLN A 24 -13.70 36.00 -20.16
C GLN A 24 -12.95 37.30 -20.52
N LYS A 25 -11.99 37.72 -19.70
CA LYS A 25 -11.12 38.87 -19.98
C LYS A 25 -10.13 38.57 -21.12
N PHE A 26 -9.68 37.32 -21.24
CA PHE A 26 -8.80 36.85 -22.30
C PHE A 26 -9.50 36.49 -23.62
N PHE A 27 -10.77 36.07 -23.61
CA PHE A 27 -11.50 35.68 -24.82
C PHE A 27 -12.06 36.88 -25.62
N LYS A 28 -12.13 38.07 -25.02
CA LYS A 28 -12.47 39.31 -25.75
C LYS A 28 -11.38 39.79 -26.73
N SER A 29 -10.17 39.21 -26.70
CA SER A 29 -9.07 39.58 -27.61
C SER A 29 -8.97 38.69 -28.87
N GLY A 30 -9.97 37.86 -29.16
CA GLY A 30 -10.11 37.28 -30.51
C GLY A 30 -9.10 36.18 -30.87
N MET A 31 -8.55 35.45 -29.91
CA MET A 31 -7.89 34.15 -30.17
C MET A 31 -8.68 33.03 -29.51
N LEU A 32 -9.32 32.19 -30.33
CA LEU A 32 -9.92 30.90 -29.95
C LEU A 32 -8.98 29.73 -30.36
N PRO A 33 -9.18 28.49 -29.86
CA PRO A 33 -8.26 27.78 -28.96
C PRO A 33 -8.03 26.33 -29.47
N LEU A 34 -7.99 25.33 -28.56
CA LEU A 34 -7.83 23.87 -28.78
C LEU A 34 -6.36 23.49 -28.94
N VAL A 35 -5.63 23.03 -27.92
CA VAL A 35 -5.69 21.65 -27.40
C VAL A 35 -5.22 21.55 -25.92
N SER A 36 -4.68 22.61 -25.30
CA SER A 36 -3.90 22.43 -24.05
C SER A 36 -4.67 22.56 -22.73
N GLY A 37 -5.97 22.89 -22.74
CA GLY A 37 -6.73 23.13 -21.51
C GLY A 37 -7.23 21.84 -20.82
N GLY A 38 -7.85 20.94 -21.59
CA GLY A 38 -8.54 19.76 -21.06
C GLY A 38 -7.60 18.75 -20.42
N ALA A 39 -6.47 18.46 -21.07
CA ALA A 39 -5.45 17.55 -20.56
C ALA A 39 -4.84 18.07 -19.25
N MET A 40 -4.67 19.39 -19.14
CA MET A 40 -4.09 20.01 -17.95
C MET A 40 -5.07 20.02 -16.76
N THR A 41 -6.37 20.25 -17.01
CA THR A 41 -7.39 20.09 -15.96
C THR A 41 -7.54 18.64 -15.51
N LEU A 42 -7.42 17.67 -16.42
CA LEU A 42 -7.47 16.25 -16.05
C LEU A 42 -6.24 15.85 -15.23
N LEU A 43 -5.04 16.29 -15.63
CA LEU A 43 -3.81 16.05 -14.87
C LEU A 43 -3.87 16.68 -13.47
N LEU A 44 -4.33 17.94 -13.39
CA LEU A 44 -4.48 18.64 -12.12
C LEU A 44 -5.53 17.97 -11.23
N SER A 45 -6.65 17.50 -11.81
CA SER A 45 -7.67 16.77 -11.07
C SER A 45 -7.18 15.41 -10.55
N TYR A 46 -6.38 14.70 -11.34
CA TYR A 46 -5.76 13.43 -10.93
C TYR A 46 -4.77 13.65 -9.78
N LEU A 47 -3.92 14.68 -9.90
CA LEU A 47 -2.97 15.05 -8.85
C LEU A 47 -3.70 15.44 -7.56
N ILE A 48 -4.75 16.27 -7.63
CA ILE A 48 -5.57 16.63 -6.46
C ILE A 48 -6.24 15.41 -5.83
N MET A 49 -6.73 14.45 -6.63
CA MET A 49 -7.35 13.23 -6.10
C MET A 49 -6.33 12.30 -5.44
N SER A 50 -5.10 12.25 -5.96
CA SER A 50 -3.96 11.54 -5.36
C SER A 50 -3.51 12.20 -4.04
N PHE A 51 -3.63 13.53 -3.95
CA PHE A 51 -3.34 14.34 -2.75
C PHE A 51 -4.20 13.99 -1.53
N PHE A 52 -5.45 13.56 -1.74
CA PHE A 52 -6.35 13.22 -0.65
C PHE A 52 -6.16 11.79 -0.12
N LYS A 53 -5.45 10.92 -0.84
CA LYS A 53 -5.23 9.51 -0.43
C LYS A 53 -4.02 9.30 0.49
N PHE A 54 -3.04 10.21 0.48
CA PHE A 54 -1.80 10.06 1.25
C PHE A 54 -1.61 11.24 2.21
N GLY A 55 -1.95 11.02 3.49
CA GLY A 55 -1.69 11.98 4.56
C GLY A 55 -0.20 12.34 4.68
N PHE A 56 0.07 13.59 5.06
CA PHE A 56 1.39 14.18 5.37
C PHE A 56 2.42 14.35 4.24
N TYR A 57 2.41 13.56 3.16
CA TYR A 57 3.26 13.78 1.98
C TYR A 57 2.80 14.94 1.07
N SER A 58 1.74 15.66 1.46
CA SER A 58 1.06 16.63 0.61
C SER A 58 1.80 17.96 0.44
N ALA A 59 2.47 18.48 1.49
CA ALA A 59 3.11 19.80 1.41
C ALA A 59 4.39 19.78 0.57
N THR A 60 5.21 18.73 0.72
CA THR A 60 6.43 18.52 -0.08
C THR A 60 6.09 18.25 -1.53
N MET A 61 5.09 17.39 -1.81
CA MET A 61 4.62 17.15 -3.17
C MET A 61 3.97 18.39 -3.79
N ALA A 62 3.28 19.24 -3.00
CA ALA A 62 2.74 20.52 -3.48
C ALA A 62 3.86 21.48 -3.86
N GLY A 63 4.91 21.57 -3.05
CA GLY A 63 6.09 22.38 -3.33
C GLY A 63 6.80 21.93 -4.61
N VAL A 64 7.00 20.63 -4.79
CA VAL A 64 7.60 20.07 -6.01
C VAL A 64 6.71 20.33 -7.23
N ALA A 65 5.40 20.10 -7.12
CA ALA A 65 4.47 20.35 -8.21
C ALA A 65 4.40 21.84 -8.59
N LEU A 66 4.39 22.76 -7.61
CA LEU A 66 4.47 24.21 -7.83
C LEU A 66 5.79 24.62 -8.48
N LEU A 67 6.91 24.02 -8.07
CA LEU A 67 8.23 24.32 -8.63
C LEU A 67 8.34 23.82 -10.07
N VAL A 68 7.86 22.61 -10.36
CA VAL A 68 7.76 22.07 -11.73
C VAL A 68 6.83 22.95 -12.58
N TYR A 69 5.69 23.39 -12.04
CA TYR A 69 4.76 24.27 -12.73
C TYR A 69 5.34 25.67 -12.99
N ALA A 70 6.08 26.23 -12.03
CA ALA A 70 6.77 27.52 -12.19
C ALA A 70 7.91 27.43 -13.22
N LEU A 71 8.68 26.34 -13.21
CA LEU A 71 9.67 26.06 -14.25
C LEU A 71 9.01 25.89 -15.63
N PHE A 72 7.87 25.20 -15.67
CA PHE A 72 7.09 25.04 -16.89
C PHE A 72 6.58 26.39 -17.41
N LEU A 73 6.01 27.25 -16.57
CA LEU A 73 5.56 28.60 -16.95
C LEU A 73 6.74 29.50 -17.36
N GLY A 74 7.86 29.44 -16.65
CA GLY A 74 9.07 30.20 -16.97
C GLY A 74 9.67 29.81 -18.31
N LEU A 75 9.74 28.50 -18.61
CA LEU A 75 10.21 27.96 -19.88
C LEU A 75 9.22 28.20 -21.03
N TRP A 76 7.92 28.32 -20.74
CA TRP A 76 6.88 28.53 -21.75
C TRP A 76 6.60 30.01 -22.04
N ASN A 77 6.90 30.91 -21.10
CA ASN A 77 6.77 32.36 -21.27
C ASN A 77 7.93 32.98 -22.06
N ASP A 78 8.90 32.18 -22.50
CA ASP A 78 10.00 32.66 -23.30
C ASP A 78 9.52 32.92 -24.73
N ARG A 79 9.49 34.22 -25.10
CA ARG A 79 9.12 34.74 -26.42
C ARG A 79 10.20 34.44 -27.49
N THR A 80 11.22 33.67 -27.12
CA THR A 80 12.50 33.53 -27.79
C THR A 80 12.66 32.11 -28.33
N GLY A 81 12.30 31.93 -29.61
CA GLY A 81 12.73 30.81 -30.46
C GLY A 81 12.04 29.45 -30.21
N SER A 82 11.69 28.75 -31.30
CA SER A 82 11.03 27.43 -31.22
C SER A 82 11.89 26.32 -30.58
N ILE A 83 13.19 26.56 -30.42
CA ILE A 83 14.18 25.57 -29.96
C ILE A 83 14.19 25.45 -28.43
N THR A 84 14.16 26.56 -27.69
CA THR A 84 14.17 26.58 -26.21
C THR A 84 12.93 25.90 -25.66
N ARG A 85 11.77 26.11 -26.30
CA ARG A 85 10.51 25.46 -25.98
C ARG A 85 10.56 23.94 -26.15
N ARG A 86 11.18 23.43 -27.23
CA ARG A 86 11.36 21.99 -27.46
C ARG A 86 12.30 21.37 -26.43
N ALA A 87 13.41 22.04 -26.13
CA ALA A 87 14.36 21.61 -25.12
C ALA A 87 13.72 21.52 -23.72
N GLY A 88 12.92 22.53 -23.35
CA GLY A 88 12.19 22.55 -22.08
C GLY A 88 11.20 21.39 -21.94
N MET A 89 10.39 21.12 -22.97
CA MET A 89 9.45 19.99 -22.95
C MET A 89 10.17 18.64 -22.79
N THR A 90 11.26 18.42 -23.55
CA THR A 90 12.04 17.19 -23.43
C THR A 90 12.64 17.04 -22.04
N LEU A 91 13.21 18.11 -21.46
CA LEU A 91 13.79 18.08 -20.12
C LEU A 91 12.74 17.78 -19.03
N SER A 92 11.55 18.38 -19.13
CA SER A 92 10.45 18.10 -18.19
C SER A 92 9.96 16.66 -18.27
N VAL A 93 9.82 16.10 -19.48
CA VAL A 93 9.43 14.70 -19.66
C VAL A 93 10.48 13.76 -19.06
N LEU A 94 11.77 14.02 -19.32
CA LEU A 94 12.87 13.24 -18.75
C LEU A 94 12.91 13.34 -17.22
N PHE A 95 12.66 14.52 -16.66
CA PHE A 95 12.62 14.71 -15.21
C PHE A 95 11.47 13.92 -14.56
N VAL A 96 10.26 13.98 -15.13
CA VAL A 96 9.12 13.19 -14.63
C VAL A 96 9.39 11.69 -14.76
N ALA A 97 9.95 11.25 -15.90
CA ALA A 97 10.32 9.85 -16.10
C ALA A 97 11.39 9.39 -15.08
N ALA A 98 12.38 10.24 -14.78
CA ALA A 98 13.40 9.95 -13.77
C ALA A 98 12.80 9.84 -12.36
N LEU A 99 11.86 10.70 -12.00
CA LEU A 99 11.16 10.59 -10.70
C LEU A 99 10.34 9.30 -10.60
N ILE A 100 9.62 8.92 -11.66
CA ILE A 100 8.88 7.65 -11.72
C ILE A 100 9.83 6.47 -11.58
N TYR A 101 10.96 6.49 -12.30
CA TYR A 101 11.98 5.44 -12.25
C TYR A 101 12.61 5.30 -10.86
N LEU A 102 12.99 6.41 -10.23
CA LEU A 102 13.54 6.41 -8.87
C LEU A 102 12.54 5.86 -7.85
N SER A 103 11.25 6.25 -7.97
CA SER A 103 10.19 5.74 -7.11
C SER A 103 9.96 4.24 -7.28
N ALA A 104 10.07 3.72 -8.51
CA ALA A 104 9.89 2.29 -8.78
C ALA A 104 11.05 1.42 -8.26
N ILE A 105 12.25 1.98 -8.14
CA ILE A 105 13.43 1.25 -7.63
C ILE A 105 13.50 1.31 -6.10
N SER A 106 12.95 2.35 -5.48
CA SER A 106 12.94 2.48 -4.01
C SER A 106 11.96 1.54 -3.31
N SER A 107 11.02 0.93 -4.02
CA SER A 107 10.16 -0.10 -3.43
C SER A 107 10.92 -1.42 -3.34
N GLN A 108 11.44 -1.73 -2.15
CA GLN A 108 11.90 -3.08 -1.87
C GLN A 108 10.68 -4.02 -1.84
N PRO A 109 10.71 -5.17 -2.54
CA PRO A 109 9.61 -6.11 -2.52
C PRO A 109 9.47 -6.75 -1.13
N GLY A 110 8.21 -7.03 -0.75
CA GLY A 110 7.84 -7.86 0.40
C GLY A 110 8.67 -9.14 0.50
N VAL A 111 8.84 -9.67 1.71
CA VAL A 111 9.13 -11.10 1.84
C VAL A 111 7.82 -11.84 1.61
N ASP A 112 7.80 -12.75 0.64
CA ASP A 112 6.61 -13.52 0.32
C ASP A 112 6.31 -14.52 1.45
N GLN A 113 5.04 -14.91 1.59
CA GLN A 113 4.62 -15.85 2.64
C GLN A 113 3.95 -17.07 2.02
N THR A 114 4.48 -18.24 2.35
CA THR A 114 3.95 -19.52 1.89
C THR A 114 3.50 -20.36 3.08
N TYR A 115 2.23 -20.75 3.12
CA TYR A 115 1.66 -21.62 4.14
C TYR A 115 1.55 -23.04 3.63
N LEU A 116 2.15 -23.99 4.35
CA LEU A 116 2.05 -25.42 4.09
C LEU A 116 1.04 -26.01 5.07
N LEU A 117 -0.17 -26.20 4.57
CA LEU A 117 -1.35 -26.61 5.33
C LEU A 117 -1.49 -28.14 5.36
N PRO A 118 -1.88 -28.74 6.49
CA PRO A 118 -2.30 -30.14 6.52
C PRO A 118 -3.43 -30.39 5.52
N LEU A 119 -3.47 -31.57 4.91
CA LEU A 119 -4.45 -31.89 3.88
C LEU A 119 -5.89 -31.69 4.39
N GLY A 120 -6.65 -30.82 3.72
CA GLY A 120 -8.04 -30.52 4.09
C GLY A 120 -8.20 -29.54 5.24
N PHE A 121 -7.13 -28.93 5.74
CA PHE A 121 -7.17 -27.90 6.77
C PHE A 121 -8.12 -26.75 6.39
N LYS A 122 -8.96 -26.37 7.35
CA LYS A 122 -9.86 -25.21 7.31
C LYS A 122 -9.91 -24.62 8.70
N GLY A 123 -9.80 -23.30 8.80
CA GLY A 123 -9.77 -22.60 10.08
C GLY A 123 -8.74 -21.47 10.06
N CYS A 124 -8.23 -21.14 11.24
CA CYS A 124 -7.21 -20.11 11.39
C CYS A 124 -5.84 -20.71 11.67
N VAL A 125 -4.82 -20.10 11.07
CA VAL A 125 -3.43 -20.28 11.48
C VAL A 125 -3.07 -19.12 12.39
N LEU A 126 -2.77 -19.41 13.64
CA LEU A 126 -2.33 -18.43 14.64
C LEU A 126 -0.81 -18.48 14.76
N ILE A 127 -0.15 -17.35 14.58
CA ILE A 127 1.29 -17.18 14.76
C ILE A 127 1.51 -16.29 15.99
N ASN A 128 2.06 -16.87 17.05
CA ASN A 128 2.50 -16.14 18.23
C ASN A 128 3.96 -15.75 18.07
N TYR A 129 4.25 -14.46 18.18
CA TYR A 129 5.60 -13.92 18.06
C TYR A 129 6.25 -13.77 19.43
N GLU A 130 7.57 -13.58 19.42
CA GLU A 130 8.39 -13.33 20.61
C GLU A 130 8.22 -14.38 21.73
N VAL A 131 7.88 -15.62 21.37
CA VAL A 131 7.76 -16.74 22.30
C VAL A 131 9.15 -17.27 22.65
N GLU A 132 9.54 -17.15 23.92
CA GLU A 132 10.84 -17.60 24.41
C GLU A 132 11.04 -19.11 24.17
N GLY A 133 12.21 -19.49 23.65
CA GLY A 133 12.56 -20.88 23.34
C GLY A 133 11.95 -21.44 22.04
N ALA A 134 11.06 -20.70 21.37
CA ALA A 134 10.51 -21.11 20.08
C ALA A 134 11.52 -20.91 18.92
N PRO A 135 11.47 -21.73 17.85
CA PRO A 135 12.31 -21.52 16.68
C PRO A 135 12.06 -20.15 16.02
N PRO A 136 13.11 -19.41 15.61
CA PRO A 136 12.92 -18.17 14.85
C PRO A 136 12.46 -18.48 13.42
N LEU A 137 11.66 -17.58 12.85
CA LEU A 137 11.34 -17.59 11.42
C LEU A 137 12.62 -17.41 10.61
N LYS A 138 12.63 -18.01 9.41
CA LYS A 138 13.71 -17.91 8.45
C LYS A 138 13.16 -17.45 7.12
N VAL A 139 13.95 -16.65 6.41
CA VAL A 139 13.72 -16.35 5.00
C VAL A 139 14.54 -17.36 4.21
N GLU A 140 13.89 -18.06 3.29
CA GLU A 140 14.57 -18.98 2.38
C GLU A 140 15.34 -18.16 1.34
N ASP A 141 16.69 -18.27 1.38
CA ASP A 141 17.61 -17.42 0.60
C ASP A 141 17.35 -17.44 -0.92
N ASN A 142 16.79 -18.53 -1.43
CA ASN A 142 16.59 -18.72 -2.87
C ASN A 142 15.39 -17.93 -3.42
N ASP A 143 14.34 -17.75 -2.63
CA ASP A 143 13.03 -17.27 -3.09
C ASP A 143 12.52 -16.03 -2.32
N ASN A 144 13.29 -15.51 -1.35
CA ASN A 144 12.89 -14.39 -0.49
C ASN A 144 11.49 -14.60 0.11
N GLU A 145 11.26 -15.80 0.64
CA GLU A 145 9.98 -16.20 1.22
C GLU A 145 10.13 -16.75 2.64
N ILE A 146 9.11 -16.57 3.46
CA ILE A 146 8.94 -17.27 4.74
C ILE A 146 7.97 -18.43 4.51
N VAL A 147 8.42 -19.64 4.85
CA VAL A 147 7.61 -20.86 4.73
C VAL A 147 7.10 -21.26 6.11
N TYR A 148 5.78 -21.20 6.29
CA TYR A 148 5.10 -21.63 7.50
C TYR A 148 4.64 -23.08 7.36
N HIS A 149 5.27 -23.98 8.10
CA HIS A 149 4.79 -25.35 8.28
C HIS A 149 3.69 -25.35 9.33
N VAL A 150 2.43 -25.43 8.88
CA VAL A 150 1.27 -25.31 9.75
C VAL A 150 0.99 -26.68 10.39
N PRO A 151 0.97 -26.78 11.73
CA PRO A 151 0.58 -28.02 12.39
C PRO A 151 -0.94 -28.23 12.31
N ASP A 152 -1.42 -29.43 12.60
CA ASP A 152 -2.86 -29.77 12.58
C ASP A 152 -3.73 -28.83 13.42
N GLY A 153 -3.19 -28.34 14.55
CA GLY A 153 -3.87 -27.38 15.42
C GLY A 153 -3.84 -25.93 14.94
N GLY A 154 -3.14 -25.62 13.85
CA GLY A 154 -3.03 -24.28 13.29
C GLY A 154 -2.19 -23.28 14.11
N ILE A 155 -1.53 -23.70 15.19
CA ILE A 155 -0.79 -22.79 16.08
C ILE A 155 0.71 -22.91 15.84
N ILE A 156 1.34 -21.79 15.50
CA ILE A 156 2.77 -21.64 15.31
C ILE A 156 3.30 -20.68 16.37
N ASN A 157 4.35 -21.08 17.08
CA ASN A 157 5.08 -20.20 18.00
C ASN A 157 6.45 -19.89 17.40
N THR A 158 6.86 -18.62 17.44
CA THR A 158 8.19 -18.20 17.00
C THR A 158 8.81 -17.20 17.95
N SER A 159 10.14 -17.19 18.03
CA SER A 159 10.91 -16.16 18.74
C SER A 159 11.19 -14.91 17.89
N SER A 160 10.83 -14.92 16.60
CA SER A 160 10.96 -13.74 15.75
C SER A 160 10.00 -12.62 16.18
N PRO A 161 10.35 -11.35 15.94
CA PRO A 161 9.44 -10.22 16.14
C PRO A 161 8.30 -10.24 15.12
N MET A 162 7.18 -9.58 15.43
CA MET A 162 5.99 -9.52 14.56
C MET A 162 6.28 -8.82 13.22
N GLU A 163 7.22 -7.88 13.20
CA GLU A 163 7.65 -7.17 11.98
C GLU A 163 8.61 -8.00 11.11
N PHE A 164 8.95 -9.23 11.49
CA PHE A 164 9.85 -10.08 10.71
C PHE A 164 9.27 -10.35 9.31
N GLY A 165 10.06 -10.07 8.27
CA GLY A 165 9.64 -10.18 6.87
C GLY A 165 8.90 -8.95 6.32
N TRP A 166 8.63 -7.94 7.15
CA TRP A 166 8.09 -6.66 6.68
C TRP A 166 9.22 -5.80 6.09
N VAL A 167 8.96 -5.22 4.92
CA VAL A 167 9.95 -4.43 4.17
C VAL A 167 10.38 -3.18 4.92
N SER A 168 9.42 -2.49 5.55
CA SER A 168 9.70 -1.46 6.54
C SER A 168 8.46 -1.15 7.36
N ASN A 169 8.67 -0.48 8.50
CA ASN A 169 7.58 0.10 9.32
C ASN A 169 6.74 1.13 8.56
N GLU A 170 7.26 1.65 7.43
CA GLU A 170 6.64 2.72 6.65
C GLU A 170 5.99 2.20 5.35
N ASN A 171 6.40 1.02 4.85
CA ASN A 171 5.96 0.46 3.58
C ASN A 171 5.62 -1.04 3.74
N SER A 172 4.33 -1.35 3.72
CA SER A 172 3.83 -2.69 3.42
C SER A 172 3.86 -2.86 1.90
N GLY A 173 4.98 -3.34 1.36
CA GLY A 173 5.04 -3.80 -0.03
C GLY A 173 3.94 -4.84 -0.30
N PRO A 174 3.58 -5.11 -1.57
CA PRO A 174 2.55 -6.09 -1.88
C PRO A 174 3.01 -7.48 -1.40
N LEU A 175 2.44 -7.93 -0.28
CA LEU A 175 2.67 -9.27 0.29
C LEU A 175 2.03 -10.31 -0.64
N GLN A 176 2.81 -11.19 -1.27
CA GLN A 176 2.22 -12.37 -1.91
C GLN A 176 2.05 -13.47 -0.88
N LEU A 177 0.78 -13.81 -0.62
CA LEU A 177 0.42 -14.92 0.24
C LEU A 177 -0.02 -16.10 -0.63
N ARG A 178 0.65 -17.24 -0.45
CA ARG A 178 0.32 -18.52 -1.08
C ARG A 178 0.06 -19.56 -0.02
N ALA A 179 -0.81 -20.52 -0.31
CA ALA A 179 -1.03 -21.66 0.56
C ALA A 179 -1.11 -22.95 -0.25
N PHE A 180 -0.52 -24.01 0.28
CA PHE A 180 -0.52 -25.33 -0.34
C PHE A 180 -0.93 -26.37 0.70
N PHE A 181 -1.78 -27.30 0.32
CA PHE A 181 -1.95 -28.53 1.07
C PHE A 181 -0.73 -29.43 0.89
N VAL A 182 -0.24 -30.01 1.98
CA VAL A 182 0.86 -30.97 1.99
C VAL A 182 0.41 -32.36 2.41
N ASP A 183 1.09 -33.38 1.91
CA ASP A 183 0.94 -34.76 2.37
C ASP A 183 1.64 -35.00 3.72
N GLU A 184 1.52 -36.20 4.27
CA GLU A 184 2.16 -36.59 5.54
C GLU A 184 3.70 -36.47 5.54
N VAL A 185 4.31 -36.45 4.34
CA VAL A 185 5.75 -36.35 4.15
C VAL A 185 6.18 -34.89 3.91
N GLY A 186 5.22 -33.97 3.75
CA GLY A 186 5.45 -32.55 3.52
C GLY A 186 5.50 -32.14 2.05
N ASN A 187 5.17 -33.02 1.10
CA ASN A 187 5.14 -32.66 -0.32
C ASN A 187 3.89 -31.84 -0.64
N LYS A 188 4.04 -30.78 -1.44
CA LYS A 188 2.93 -29.95 -1.92
C LYS A 188 2.04 -30.78 -2.85
N VAL A 189 0.79 -31.00 -2.45
CA VAL A 189 -0.21 -31.78 -3.20
C VAL A 189 -1.11 -30.87 -4.03
N GLN A 190 -1.53 -29.75 -3.45
CA GLN A 190 -2.50 -28.84 -4.09
C GLN A 190 -2.28 -27.40 -3.61
N GLU A 191 -2.25 -26.45 -4.54
CA GLU A 191 -2.32 -25.03 -4.22
C GLU A 191 -3.76 -24.64 -3.86
N LEU A 192 -3.91 -23.89 -2.77
CA LEU A 192 -5.20 -23.38 -2.33
C LEU A 192 -5.57 -22.15 -3.18
N PRO A 193 -6.78 -22.12 -3.78
CA PRO A 193 -7.23 -20.96 -4.55
C PRO A 193 -7.26 -19.70 -3.69
N ARG A 194 -6.94 -18.54 -4.30
CA ARG A 194 -6.84 -17.25 -3.58
C ARG A 194 -8.14 -16.86 -2.88
N GLU A 195 -9.28 -17.23 -3.43
CA GLU A 195 -10.60 -16.99 -2.83
C GLU A 195 -10.83 -17.72 -1.50
N ASN A 196 -10.02 -18.75 -1.21
CA ASN A 196 -10.05 -19.49 0.05
C ASN A 196 -8.97 -19.02 1.04
N ILE A 197 -8.20 -18.00 0.67
CA ILE A 197 -7.25 -17.30 1.53
C ILE A 197 -7.94 -16.00 1.96
N LEU A 198 -8.44 -15.98 3.19
CA LEU A 198 -9.31 -14.92 3.70
C LEU A 198 -8.46 -13.82 4.36
N PHE A 199 -9.07 -12.75 4.88
CA PHE A 199 -8.27 -11.73 5.57
C PHE A 199 -7.82 -12.20 6.95
N GLY A 200 -6.53 -12.04 7.23
CA GLY A 200 -5.96 -12.15 8.57
C GLY A 200 -5.98 -10.84 9.33
N ALA A 201 -5.64 -10.90 10.62
CA ALA A 201 -5.42 -9.71 11.44
C ALA A 201 -4.26 -9.93 12.43
N ASN A 202 -3.64 -8.82 12.83
CA ASN A 202 -2.66 -8.77 13.89
C ASN A 202 -3.28 -8.19 15.17
N GLY A 203 -2.69 -8.53 16.31
CA GLY A 203 -3.12 -8.01 17.61
C GLY A 203 -2.10 -8.29 18.71
N SER A 204 -2.43 -7.83 19.91
CA SER A 204 -1.73 -8.22 21.12
C SER A 204 -2.71 -8.58 22.23
N ILE A 205 -2.29 -9.50 23.11
CA ILE A 205 -3.01 -9.89 24.32
C ILE A 205 -2.10 -9.56 25.50
N GLN A 206 -2.66 -8.84 26.47
CA GLN A 206 -2.00 -8.59 27.75
C GLN A 206 -2.87 -9.16 28.86
N GLU A 207 -2.37 -10.19 29.53
CA GLU A 207 -2.99 -10.79 30.70
C GLU A 207 -2.35 -10.27 31.99
N GLU A 208 -3.16 -10.17 33.05
CA GLU A 208 -2.67 -9.68 34.33
C GLU A 208 -1.55 -10.58 34.88
N GLY A 209 -0.36 -10.00 35.06
CA GLY A 209 0.81 -10.71 35.57
C GLY A 209 1.61 -11.50 34.53
N LYS A 210 1.23 -11.49 33.25
CA LYS A 210 1.98 -12.11 32.15
C LYS A 210 2.57 -11.07 31.20
N PRO A 211 3.66 -11.39 30.48
CA PRO A 211 4.17 -10.52 29.41
C PRO A 211 3.11 -10.36 28.31
N GLU A 212 3.10 -9.19 27.67
CA GLU A 212 2.29 -8.95 26.46
C GLU A 212 2.71 -9.94 25.36
N ARG A 213 1.72 -10.53 24.69
CA ARG A 213 1.92 -11.43 23.56
C ARG A 213 1.39 -10.80 22.30
N THR A 214 2.23 -10.67 21.28
CA THR A 214 1.84 -10.22 19.94
C THR A 214 1.55 -11.43 19.06
N TYR A 215 0.52 -11.31 18.22
CA TYR A 215 0.11 -12.39 17.34
C TYR A 215 -0.39 -11.87 16.00
N TYR A 216 -0.34 -12.75 15.01
CA TYR A 216 -1.01 -12.61 13.73
C TYR A 216 -1.80 -13.89 13.47
N PHE A 217 -3.01 -13.78 12.95
CA PHE A 217 -3.72 -14.93 12.43
C PHE A 217 -4.09 -14.73 10.97
N GLN A 218 -4.09 -15.85 10.23
CA GLN A 218 -4.48 -15.93 8.85
C GLN A 218 -5.60 -16.97 8.71
N LEU A 219 -6.67 -16.62 8.01
CA LEU A 219 -7.84 -17.49 7.84
C LEU A 219 -7.77 -18.25 6.50
N PHE A 220 -8.12 -19.53 6.53
CA PHE A 220 -8.15 -20.42 5.37
C PHE A 220 -9.45 -21.21 5.32
N GLY A 221 -10.17 -21.14 4.20
CA GLY A 221 -11.42 -21.85 4.00
C GLY A 221 -12.47 -20.99 3.30
N SER A 222 -13.74 -21.23 3.64
CA SER A 222 -14.89 -20.52 3.06
C SER A 222 -15.33 -19.34 3.93
N LYS A 223 -16.28 -18.53 3.45
CA LYS A 223 -16.77 -17.33 4.17
C LYS A 223 -17.37 -17.62 5.55
N GLU A 224 -17.81 -18.85 5.78
CA GLU A 224 -18.25 -19.29 7.10
C GLU A 224 -17.11 -19.18 8.13
N VAL A 225 -15.87 -19.56 7.74
CA VAL A 225 -14.67 -19.44 8.59
C VAL A 225 -14.35 -17.97 8.91
N GLU A 226 -14.58 -17.06 7.96
CA GLU A 226 -14.41 -15.62 8.19
C GLU A 226 -15.31 -15.10 9.32
N THR A 227 -16.51 -15.66 9.44
CA THR A 227 -17.49 -15.24 10.46
C THR A 227 -17.18 -15.83 11.82
N GLU A 228 -16.62 -17.04 11.87
CA GLU A 228 -16.17 -17.70 13.10
C GLU A 228 -14.90 -17.06 13.69
N GLY A 229 -14.09 -16.40 12.85
CA GLY A 229 -12.86 -15.75 13.27
C GLY A 229 -11.76 -16.76 13.61
N CYS A 230 -10.94 -16.45 14.63
CA CYS A 230 -9.87 -17.35 15.09
C CYS A 230 -10.04 -17.71 16.57
N PRO A 231 -10.73 -18.82 16.88
CA PRO A 231 -10.94 -19.28 18.26
C PRO A 231 -9.64 -19.54 19.04
N ALA A 232 -8.55 -19.84 18.32
CA ALA A 232 -7.23 -20.04 18.92
C ALA A 232 -6.73 -18.80 19.67
N VAL A 233 -7.11 -17.59 19.24
CA VAL A 233 -6.76 -16.34 19.92
C VAL A 233 -7.36 -16.31 21.33
N GLU A 234 -8.66 -16.62 21.46
CA GLU A 234 -9.37 -16.59 22.75
C GLU A 234 -8.91 -17.71 23.69
N SER A 235 -8.72 -18.93 23.16
CA SER A 235 -8.28 -20.08 23.97
C SER A 235 -6.82 -20.01 24.42
N SER A 236 -5.98 -19.19 23.76
CA SER A 236 -4.56 -19.07 24.09
C SER A 236 -4.29 -18.44 25.46
N GLY A 237 -5.27 -17.70 26.01
CA GLY A 237 -5.11 -17.06 27.32
C GLY A 237 -5.26 -17.98 28.53
N GLU A 238 -5.81 -19.18 28.33
CA GLU A 238 -5.91 -20.19 29.39
C GLU A 238 -4.70 -21.13 29.46
N SER A 239 -3.73 -21.01 28.53
CA SER A 239 -2.59 -21.92 28.48
C SER A 239 -1.56 -21.61 29.59
N PRO A 240 -1.19 -22.60 30.44
CA PRO A 240 -0.37 -22.40 31.63
C PRO A 240 1.13 -22.55 31.35
N TRP A 241 1.63 -21.90 30.29
CA TRP A 241 3.08 -21.79 30.07
C TRP A 241 3.63 -20.59 30.82
#